data_AF-A0A1Y5LBT5-F1
#
_entry.id   AF-A0A1Y5LBT5-F1
#
_cell.length_a   1.000
_cell.length_b   1.000
_cell.length_c   1.000
_cell.angle_alpha   90.00
_cell.angle_beta   90.00
_cell.angle_gamma   90.00
#
_symmetry.space_group_name_H-M   'P 1'
#
loop_
_entity.id
_entity.type
_entity.pdbx_description
1 polymer ?
#
loop_
_entity_poly.entity_id
_entity_poly.type
_entity_poly.pdbx_seq_one_letter_code
_entity_poly.pdbx_strand_id
1 'polypeptide(L)'
;MRPAPQEIISGISRILKETIEPQLTDEHALSRLREIRSVLAQVDWNDTTTKLGVETESVAAVLENWRGWAEADDARAAEFAAQRARLDELTDESRRSPRYETFAALDARHARYGQLVVDVSSATSRWARGGDGRAESAEPILHSLRQHYSSRRG
;
A
#
# COMPACT_ATOMS: atom_id res chain seq x y z
N MET A 1 24.95 -2.65 -5.74
CA MET A 1 23.62 -2.36 -5.14
C MET A 1 23.86 -1.49 -3.92
N ARG A 2 23.15 -0.36 -3.76
CA ARG A 2 23.19 0.41 -2.50
C ARG A 2 22.16 -0.17 -1.54
N PRO A 3 22.48 -0.34 -0.25
CA PRO A 3 21.53 -0.86 0.73
C PRO A 3 20.35 0.09 0.90
N ALA A 4 19.16 -0.47 1.12
CA ALA A 4 17.96 0.27 1.43
C ALA A 4 18.09 0.95 2.82
N PRO A 5 17.41 2.09 3.06
CA PRO A 5 17.46 2.78 4.35
C PRO A 5 17.17 1.88 5.56
N GLN A 6 16.22 0.95 5.46
CA GLN A 6 15.89 -0.01 6.53
C GLN A 6 17.02 -1.01 6.81
N GLU A 7 17.75 -1.45 5.77
CA GLU A 7 18.92 -2.32 5.94
C GLU A 7 20.04 -1.58 6.67
N ILE A 8 20.23 -0.29 6.37
CA ILE A 8 21.17 0.59 7.07
C ILE A 8 20.75 0.76 8.55
N ILE A 9 19.49 1.10 8.82
CA ILE A 9 18.98 1.30 10.19
C ILE A 9 19.07 0.01 11.01
N SER A 10 18.71 -1.13 10.41
CA SER A 10 18.83 -2.45 11.04
C SER A 10 20.29 -2.81 11.32
N GLY A 11 21.18 -2.51 10.39
CA GLY A 11 22.63 -2.69 10.55
C GLY A 11 23.20 -1.84 11.68
N ILE A 12 22.85 -0.55 11.73
CA ILE A 12 23.28 0.37 12.80
C ILE A 12 22.72 -0.10 14.15
N SER A 13 21.42 -0.42 14.22
CA SER A 13 20.78 -0.87 15.47
C SER A 13 21.42 -2.14 16.03
N ARG A 14 21.82 -3.05 15.14
CA ARG A 14 22.56 -4.27 15.50
C ARG A 14 23.95 -3.96 16.05
N ILE A 15 24.72 -3.11 15.37
CA ILE A 15 26.06 -2.67 15.85
C ILE A 15 25.94 -2.00 17.22
N LEU A 16 24.97 -1.11 17.38
CA LEU A 16 24.71 -0.41 18.63
C LEU A 16 24.44 -1.40 19.78
N LYS A 17 23.61 -2.42 19.55
CA LYS A 17 23.22 -3.41 20.56
C LYS A 17 24.29 -4.46 20.84
N GLU A 18 24.92 -5.01 19.80
CA GLU A 18 25.79 -6.19 19.92
C GLU A 18 27.26 -5.82 20.16
N THR A 19 27.68 -4.65 19.70
CA THR A 19 29.10 -4.24 19.75
C THR A 19 29.32 -3.09 20.72
N ILE A 20 28.47 -2.06 20.69
CA ILE A 20 28.69 -0.82 21.46
C ILE A 20 28.13 -0.94 22.88
N GLU A 21 26.85 -1.31 23.03
CA GLU A 21 26.16 -1.41 24.33
C GLU A 21 26.93 -2.22 25.38
N PRO A 22 27.53 -3.40 25.07
CA PRO A 22 28.26 -4.20 26.06
C PRO A 22 29.54 -3.53 26.58
N GLN A 23 30.09 -2.55 25.86
CA GLN A 23 31.30 -1.83 26.24
C GLN A 23 31.01 -0.55 27.04
N LEU A 24 29.75 -0.14 27.14
CA LEU A 24 29.35 1.05 27.89
C LEU A 24 29.12 0.71 29.36
N THR A 25 29.94 1.27 30.24
CA THR A 25 29.79 1.18 31.70
C THR A 25 29.29 2.49 32.32
N ASP A 26 29.36 3.59 31.59
CA ASP A 26 28.91 4.91 32.00
C ASP A 26 27.40 5.09 31.79
N GLU A 27 26.68 5.51 32.83
CA GLU A 27 25.24 5.71 32.79
C GLU A 27 24.82 6.80 31.80
N HIS A 28 25.64 7.86 31.67
CA HIS A 28 25.35 8.93 30.71
C HIS A 28 25.47 8.41 29.27
N ALA A 29 26.51 7.65 28.95
CA ALA A 29 26.67 6.99 27.66
C ALA A 29 25.53 6.02 27.34
N LEU A 30 25.09 5.21 28.31
CA LEU A 30 23.93 4.33 28.17
C LEU A 30 22.63 5.12 27.91
N SER A 31 22.45 6.25 28.57
CA SER A 31 21.30 7.14 28.34
C SER A 31 21.29 7.68 26.90
N ARG A 32 22.44 8.17 26.41
CA ARG A 32 22.57 8.65 25.02
C ARG A 32 22.37 7.55 24.00
N LEU A 33 22.81 6.32 24.29
CA LEU A 33 22.55 5.16 23.43
C LEU A 33 21.04 4.86 23.31
N ARG A 34 20.29 4.94 24.42
CA ARG A 34 18.82 4.77 24.39
C ARG A 34 18.15 5.84 23.55
N GLU A 35 18.60 7.09 23.67
CA GLU A 35 18.11 8.21 22.86
C GLU A 35 18.34 7.97 21.36
N ILE A 36 19.56 7.56 20.97
CA ILE A 36 19.89 7.23 19.57
C ILE A 36 18.99 6.10 19.05
N ARG A 37 18.80 5.03 19.84
CA ARG A 37 17.92 3.91 19.46
C ARG A 37 16.46 4.35 19.30
N SER A 38 15.99 5.26 20.15
CA SER A 38 14.65 5.84 20.03
C SER A 38 14.49 6.63 18.73
N VAL A 39 15.49 7.44 18.37
CA VAL A 39 15.49 8.20 17.10
C VAL A 39 15.51 7.26 15.89
N LEU A 40 16.34 6.22 15.91
CA LEU A 40 16.40 5.24 14.82
C LEU A 40 15.06 4.50 14.64
N ALA A 41 14.41 4.11 15.74
CA ALA A 41 13.09 3.49 15.69
C ALA A 41 12.03 4.44 15.12
N GLN A 42 12.09 5.73 15.47
CA GLN A 42 11.18 6.74 14.92
C GLN A 42 11.40 6.96 13.42
N VAL A 43 12.65 6.99 12.96
CA VAL A 43 12.98 7.12 11.53
C VAL A 43 12.47 5.91 10.75
N ASP A 44 12.67 4.69 11.26
CA ASP A 44 12.18 3.46 10.64
C ASP A 44 10.65 3.43 10.53
N TRP A 45 9.96 3.88 11.59
CA TRP A 45 8.51 3.98 11.61
C TRP A 45 7.97 5.01 10.60
N ASN A 46 8.64 6.17 10.48
CA ASN A 46 8.29 7.19 9.49
C ASN A 46 8.51 6.71 8.05
N ASP A 47 9.60 5.99 7.79
CA ASP A 47 9.88 5.40 6.47
C ASP A 47 8.80 4.36 6.11
N THR A 48 8.44 3.50 7.05
CA THR A 48 7.38 2.48 6.86
C THR A 48 6.02 3.14 6.58
N THR A 49 5.66 4.17 7.33
CA THR A 49 4.41 4.92 7.12
C THR A 49 4.40 5.60 5.75
N THR A 50 5.51 6.20 5.33
CA THR A 50 5.65 6.85 4.02
C THR A 50 5.50 5.85 2.88
N LYS A 51 6.18 4.71 2.97
CA LYS A 51 6.07 3.62 1.98
C LYS A 51 4.64 3.11 1.85
N LEU A 52 3.99 2.82 2.98
CA LEU A 52 2.60 2.39 3.00
C LEU A 52 1.65 3.44 2.39
N GLY A 53 1.94 4.73 2.60
CA GLY A 53 1.23 5.85 1.98
C GLY A 53 1.32 5.80 0.46
N VAL A 54 2.55 5.77 -0.07
CA VAL A 54 2.81 5.69 -1.52
C VAL A 54 2.19 4.43 -2.13
N GLU A 55 2.27 3.31 -1.44
CA GLU A 55 1.66 2.06 -1.88
C GLU A 55 0.13 2.15 -1.92
N THR A 56 -0.48 2.78 -0.92
CA THR A 56 -1.93 3.00 -0.87
C THR A 56 -2.39 3.91 -2.02
N GLU A 57 -1.65 4.97 -2.31
CA GLU A 57 -1.91 5.86 -3.46
C GLU A 57 -1.79 5.12 -4.79
N SER A 58 -0.77 4.27 -4.93
CA SER A 58 -0.59 3.42 -6.12
C SER A 58 -1.78 2.47 -6.33
N VAL A 59 -2.27 1.82 -5.27
CA VAL A 59 -3.47 0.97 -5.34
C VAL A 59 -4.71 1.81 -5.74
N ALA A 60 -4.88 2.98 -5.13
CA ALA A 60 -6.00 3.87 -5.43
C ALA A 60 -6.00 4.32 -6.91
N ALA A 61 -4.83 4.64 -7.46
CA ALA A 61 -4.68 5.00 -8.88
C ALA A 61 -5.09 3.86 -9.82
N VAL A 62 -4.74 2.62 -9.50
CA VAL A 62 -5.15 1.44 -10.29
C VAL A 62 -6.67 1.25 -10.25
N LEU A 63 -7.29 1.45 -9.07
CA LEU A 63 -8.74 1.36 -8.92
C LEU A 63 -9.48 2.48 -9.66
N GLU A 64 -8.91 3.69 -9.71
CA GLU A 64 -9.48 4.79 -10.47
C GLU A 64 -9.38 4.53 -11.99
N ASN A 65 -8.27 3.95 -12.46
CA ASN A 65 -8.17 3.50 -13.85
C ASN A 65 -9.23 2.42 -14.17
N TRP A 66 -9.44 1.47 -13.25
CA TRP A 66 -10.51 0.47 -13.38
C TRP A 66 -11.89 1.11 -13.40
N ARG A 67 -12.14 2.13 -12.56
CA ARG A 67 -13.39 2.89 -12.55
C ARG A 67 -13.67 3.53 -13.91
N GLY A 68 -12.69 4.23 -14.47
CA GLY A 68 -12.82 4.86 -15.79
C GLY A 68 -13.14 3.84 -16.88
N TRP A 69 -12.53 2.65 -16.82
CA TRP A 69 -12.88 1.55 -17.71
C TRP A 69 -14.31 1.03 -17.46
N ALA A 70 -14.73 0.86 -16.20
CA ALA A 70 -16.05 0.37 -15.85
C ALA A 70 -17.18 1.35 -16.21
N GLU A 71 -16.88 2.65 -16.31
CA GLU A 71 -17.82 3.72 -16.66
C GLU A 71 -17.90 4.01 -18.17
N ALA A 72 -17.01 3.41 -18.97
CA ALA A 72 -16.89 3.76 -20.39
C ALA A 72 -18.04 3.26 -21.29
N ASP A 73 -18.92 2.36 -20.81
CA ASP A 73 -20.22 2.09 -21.43
C ASP A 73 -21.27 1.66 -20.40
N ASP A 74 -22.55 1.80 -20.77
CA ASP A 74 -23.69 1.56 -19.89
C ASP A 74 -23.79 0.11 -19.39
N ALA A 75 -23.36 -0.87 -20.19
CA ALA A 75 -23.41 -2.28 -19.81
C ALA A 75 -22.38 -2.58 -18.71
N ARG A 76 -21.14 -2.07 -18.84
CA ARG A 76 -20.14 -2.15 -17.78
C ARG A 76 -20.55 -1.34 -16.56
N ALA A 77 -21.11 -0.14 -16.77
CA ALA A 77 -21.54 0.73 -15.67
C ALA A 77 -22.60 0.05 -14.80
N ALA A 78 -23.57 -0.63 -15.41
CA ALA A 78 -24.59 -1.40 -14.71
C ALA A 78 -24.02 -2.64 -14.00
N GLU A 79 -23.16 -3.41 -14.68
CA GLU A 79 -22.55 -4.62 -14.13
C GLU A 79 -21.70 -4.33 -12.87
N PHE A 80 -20.93 -3.25 -12.89
CA PHE A 80 -19.97 -2.92 -11.85
C PHE A 80 -20.44 -1.86 -10.85
N ALA A 81 -21.74 -1.55 -10.82
CA ALA A 81 -22.31 -0.52 -9.96
C ALA A 81 -21.98 -0.73 -8.47
N ALA A 82 -22.02 -1.98 -7.99
CA ALA A 82 -21.73 -2.31 -6.59
C ALA A 82 -20.26 -2.06 -6.22
N GLN A 83 -19.32 -2.44 -7.08
CA GLN A 83 -17.89 -2.22 -6.85
C GLN A 83 -17.53 -0.73 -6.95
N ARG A 84 -18.17 0.01 -7.87
CA ARG A 84 -18.03 1.46 -7.96
C ARG A 84 -18.52 2.18 -6.71
N ALA A 85 -19.69 1.80 -6.18
CA ALA A 85 -20.21 2.36 -4.94
C ALA A 85 -19.24 2.16 -3.77
N ARG A 86 -18.62 0.97 -3.66
CA ARG A 86 -17.57 0.72 -2.65
C ARG A 86 -16.33 1.58 -2.85
N LEU A 87 -15.92 1.80 -4.11
CA LEU A 87 -14.79 2.69 -4.41
C LEU A 87 -15.09 4.14 -4.01
N ASP A 88 -16.32 4.61 -4.26
CA ASP A 88 -16.77 5.94 -3.85
C ASP A 88 -16.74 6.10 -2.34
N GLU A 89 -17.25 5.12 -1.60
CA GLU A 89 -17.20 5.11 -0.12
C GLU A 89 -15.76 5.23 0.41
N LEU A 90 -14.82 4.46 -0.15
CA LEU A 90 -13.40 4.50 0.25
C LEU A 90 -12.73 5.83 -0.11
N THR A 91 -13.08 6.40 -1.27
CA THR A 91 -12.53 7.67 -1.74
C THR A 91 -13.03 8.83 -0.88
N ASP A 92 -14.31 8.84 -0.53
CA ASP A 92 -14.89 9.86 0.33
C ASP A 92 -14.42 9.76 1.78
N GLU A 93 -14.14 8.56 2.27
CA GLU A 93 -13.46 8.37 3.56
C GLU A 93 -12.03 8.93 3.53
N SER A 94 -11.28 8.67 2.45
CA SER A 94 -9.94 9.23 2.27
C SER A 94 -9.95 10.76 2.28
N ARG A 95 -10.88 11.38 1.55
CA ARG A 95 -11.04 12.85 1.50
C ARG A 95 -11.40 13.48 2.85
N ARG A 96 -12.15 12.76 3.69
CA ARG A 96 -12.56 13.23 5.03
C ARG A 96 -11.51 12.95 6.10
N SER A 97 -10.47 12.17 5.78
CA SER A 97 -9.45 11.80 6.75
C SER A 97 -8.64 13.04 7.16
N PRO A 98 -8.32 13.19 8.46
CA PRO A 98 -7.55 14.34 8.95
C PRO A 98 -6.16 14.37 8.30
N ARG A 99 -5.55 15.57 8.23
CA ARG A 99 -4.19 15.79 7.68
C ARG A 99 -3.11 14.91 8.33
N TYR A 100 -3.36 14.40 9.53
CA TYR A 100 -2.52 13.44 10.24
C TYR A 100 -3.32 12.16 10.47
N GLU A 101 -3.17 11.22 9.53
CA GLU A 101 -3.69 9.88 9.69
C GLU A 101 -2.71 9.03 10.51
N THR A 102 -3.23 8.19 11.39
CA THR A 102 -2.39 7.24 12.15
C THR A 102 -1.97 6.09 11.24
N PHE A 103 -0.83 5.44 11.55
CA PHE A 103 -0.39 4.25 10.81
C PHE A 103 -1.48 3.17 10.76
N ALA A 104 -2.20 2.94 11.86
CA ALA A 104 -3.28 1.95 11.92
C ALA A 104 -4.45 2.29 10.98
N ALA A 105 -4.81 3.57 10.85
CA ALA A 105 -5.85 3.99 9.92
C ALA A 105 -5.37 3.86 8.45
N LEU A 106 -4.12 4.23 8.18
CA LEU A 106 -3.50 4.06 6.87
C LEU A 106 -3.43 2.59 6.46
N ASP A 107 -3.02 1.70 7.36
CA ASP A 107 -2.99 0.25 7.14
C ASP A 107 -4.38 -0.35 6.91
N ALA A 108 -5.37 0.04 7.72
CA ALA A 108 -6.76 -0.37 7.52
C ALA A 108 -7.32 0.11 6.17
N ARG A 109 -6.96 1.32 5.74
CA ARG A 109 -7.33 1.82 4.40
C ARG A 109 -6.61 1.05 3.30
N HIS A 110 -5.31 0.78 3.46
CA HIS A 110 -4.54 -0.03 2.53
C HIS A 110 -5.14 -1.42 2.34
N ALA A 111 -5.49 -2.09 3.43
CA ALA A 111 -6.12 -3.41 3.42
C ALA A 111 -7.47 -3.40 2.67
N ARG A 112 -8.30 -2.38 2.91
CA ARG A 112 -9.59 -2.24 2.21
C ARG A 112 -9.44 -1.99 0.71
N TYR A 113 -8.49 -1.14 0.33
CA TYR A 113 -8.14 -0.96 -1.08
C TYR A 113 -7.64 -2.27 -1.71
N GLY A 114 -6.77 -3.00 -1.02
CA GLY A 114 -6.29 -4.31 -1.46
C GLY A 114 -7.42 -5.33 -1.66
N GLN A 115 -8.39 -5.38 -0.75
CA GLN A 115 -9.58 -6.22 -0.88
C GLN A 115 -10.42 -5.81 -2.09
N LEU A 116 -10.63 -4.52 -2.31
CA LEU A 116 -11.39 -4.04 -3.45
C LEU A 116 -10.71 -4.41 -4.78
N VAL A 117 -9.37 -4.37 -4.86
CA VAL A 117 -8.63 -4.84 -6.05
C VAL A 117 -8.94 -6.32 -6.35
N VAL A 118 -8.97 -7.19 -5.32
CA VAL A 118 -9.33 -8.61 -5.49
C VAL A 118 -10.76 -8.74 -6.00
N ASP A 119 -11.69 -7.99 -5.41
CA ASP A 119 -13.10 -8.02 -5.76
C ASP A 119 -13.32 -7.58 -7.22
N VAL A 120 -12.72 -6.46 -7.65
CA VAL A 120 -12.85 -5.95 -9.03
C VAL A 120 -12.14 -6.86 -10.03
N SER A 121 -10.99 -7.45 -9.67
CA SER A 121 -10.29 -8.40 -10.54
C SER A 121 -11.13 -9.65 -10.77
N SER A 122 -11.76 -10.15 -9.71
CA SER A 122 -12.65 -11.33 -9.77
C SER A 122 -13.92 -11.05 -10.54
N ALA A 123 -14.54 -9.89 -10.33
CA ALA A 123 -15.74 -9.47 -11.06
C ALA A 123 -15.43 -9.27 -12.56
N THR A 124 -14.35 -8.54 -12.88
CA THR A 124 -13.91 -8.29 -14.26
C THR A 124 -13.57 -9.59 -14.98
N SER A 125 -12.89 -10.53 -14.29
CA SER A 125 -12.60 -11.85 -14.86
C SER A 125 -13.85 -12.68 -15.13
N ARG A 126 -14.87 -12.60 -14.28
CA ARG A 126 -16.16 -13.26 -14.52
C ARG A 126 -16.89 -12.65 -15.71
N TRP A 127 -16.94 -11.32 -15.77
CA TRP A 127 -17.56 -10.60 -16.88
C TRP A 127 -16.88 -10.91 -18.23
N ALA A 128 -15.54 -10.96 -18.25
CA ALA A 128 -14.74 -11.29 -19.43
C ALA A 128 -15.05 -12.69 -20.01
N ARG A 129 -15.44 -13.65 -19.16
CA ARG A 129 -15.83 -15.01 -19.58
C ARG A 129 -17.24 -15.09 -20.17
N GLY A 130 -18.01 -13.99 -20.14
CA GLY A 130 -19.39 -13.95 -20.59
C GLY A 130 -19.62 -14.01 -22.11
N GLY A 131 -18.57 -14.06 -22.93
CA GLY A 131 -18.68 -14.08 -24.40
C GLY A 131 -18.65 -12.68 -25.05
N ASP A 132 -19.02 -12.58 -26.33
CA ASP A 132 -19.23 -11.32 -27.08
C ASP A 132 -18.08 -10.29 -27.05
N GLY A 133 -16.83 -10.71 -27.25
CA GLY A 133 -15.67 -9.78 -27.29
C GLY A 133 -15.31 -9.13 -25.94
N ARG A 134 -16.01 -9.49 -24.85
CA ARG A 134 -15.75 -8.96 -23.50
C ARG A 134 -14.36 -9.28 -22.99
N ALA A 135 -13.79 -10.42 -23.38
CA ALA A 135 -12.43 -10.79 -23.03
C ALA A 135 -11.40 -9.81 -23.58
N GLU A 136 -11.53 -9.41 -24.86
CA GLU A 136 -10.64 -8.45 -25.51
C GLU A 136 -10.76 -7.06 -24.88
N SER A 137 -11.99 -6.66 -24.52
CA SER A 137 -12.27 -5.40 -23.82
C SER A 137 -11.73 -5.36 -22.38
N ALA A 138 -11.75 -6.49 -21.67
CA ALA A 138 -11.28 -6.59 -20.29
C ALA A 138 -9.76 -6.80 -20.16
N GLU A 139 -9.08 -7.31 -21.20
CA GLU A 139 -7.67 -7.68 -21.11
C GLU A 139 -6.75 -6.52 -20.69
N PRO A 140 -6.88 -5.29 -21.22
CA PRO A 140 -6.04 -4.17 -20.79
C PRO A 140 -6.16 -3.87 -19.29
N ILE A 141 -7.38 -3.90 -18.75
CA ILE A 141 -7.59 -3.58 -17.34
C ILE A 141 -7.18 -4.74 -16.43
N LEU A 142 -7.44 -5.99 -16.83
CA LEU A 142 -6.96 -7.19 -16.13
C LEU A 142 -5.43 -7.29 -16.15
N HIS A 143 -4.78 -6.84 -17.21
CA HIS A 143 -3.33 -6.73 -17.27
C HIS A 143 -2.81 -5.69 -16.27
N SER A 144 -3.40 -4.49 -16.23
CA SER A 144 -3.05 -3.44 -15.26
C SER A 144 -3.20 -3.91 -13.81
N LEU A 145 -4.30 -4.59 -13.48
CA LEU A 145 -4.56 -5.14 -12.14
C LEU A 145 -3.53 -6.22 -11.77
N ARG A 146 -3.16 -7.10 -12.72
CA ARG A 146 -2.13 -8.15 -12.51
C ARG A 146 -0.73 -7.56 -12.36
N GLN A 147 -0.38 -6.54 -13.15
CA GLN A 147 0.93 -5.89 -13.04
C GLN A 147 1.15 -5.35 -11.62
N HIS A 148 0.14 -4.70 -11.03
CA HIS A 148 0.22 -4.19 -9.67
C HIS A 148 0.50 -5.28 -8.61
N TYR A 149 -0.02 -6.51 -8.80
CA TYR A 149 0.30 -7.64 -7.91
C TYR A 149 1.66 -8.28 -8.17
N SER A 150 2.10 -8.34 -9.43
CA SER A 150 3.35 -9.00 -9.82
C SER A 150 4.59 -8.15 -9.51
N SER A 151 4.50 -6.82 -9.63
CA SER A 151 5.56 -5.89 -9.21
C SER A 151 5.80 -5.86 -7.70
N ARG A 152 4.96 -6.56 -6.93
CA ARG A 152 5.02 -6.64 -5.46
C ARG A 152 5.57 -7.97 -4.92
N ARG A 153 5.76 -8.99 -5.77
CA ARG A 153 6.32 -10.30 -5.38
C ARG A 153 7.80 -10.50 -5.76
N GLY A 154 8.43 -9.53 -6.42
CA GLY A 154 9.84 -9.55 -6.80
C GLY A 154 10.61 -8.46 -6.09
#